data_AF-A0A357CIY7-F1
#
_entry.id   AF-A0A357CIY7-F1
#
_cell.length_a   1.000
_cell.length_b   1.000
_cell.length_c   1.000
_cell.angle_alpha   90.00
_cell.angle_beta   90.00
_cell.angle_gamma   90.00
#
_symmetry.space_group_name_H-M   'P 1'
#
loop_
_entity.id
_entity.type
_entity.pdbx_description
1 polymer ?
#
loop_
_entity_poly.entity_id
_entity_poly.type
_entity_poly.pdbx_seq_one_letter_code
_entity_poly.pdbx_strand_id
1 'polypeptide(L)' 'MTREEIIKLEHYLKRVFRSPEIQVRQRPRKEDSAEVYVGEEFIGVLFRD' A
#
# COMPACT_ATOMS: atom_id res chain seq x y z
N MET A 1 3.56 9.15 -5.77
CA MET A 1 2.38 8.53 -5.12
C MET A 1 1.70 9.55 -4.25
N THR A 2 0.56 10.07 -4.70
CA THR A 2 -0.30 10.93 -3.90
C THR A 2 -1.08 10.12 -2.86
N ARG A 3 -1.62 10.77 -1.84
CA ARG A 3 -2.48 10.13 -0.83
C ARG A 3 -3.70 9.44 -1.47
N GLU A 4 -4.27 10.01 -2.53
CA GLU A 4 -5.39 9.41 -3.25
C GLU A 4 -5.02 8.14 -3.99
N GLU A 5 -3.83 8.10 -4.62
CA GLU A 5 -3.33 6.88 -5.27
C GLU A 5 -3.14 5.75 -4.26
N ILE A 6 -2.59 6.07 -3.09
CA ILE A 6 -2.37 5.10 -2.01
C ILE A 6 -3.69 4.49 -1.53
N ILE A 7 -4.72 5.31 -1.32
CA ILE A 7 -6.05 4.83 -0.91
C ILE A 7 -6.66 3.93 -2.00
N LYS A 8 -6.54 4.32 -3.28
CA LYS A 8 -7.02 3.50 -4.40
C LYS A 8 -6.29 2.17 -4.48
N LEU A 9 -4.97 2.16 -4.31
CA LEU A 9 -4.16 0.94 -4.29
C LEU A 9 -4.52 0.04 -3.11
N GLU A 10 -4.68 0.59 -1.91
CA GLU A 10 -5.10 -0.20 -0.75
C GLU A 10 -6.45 -0.87 -1.01
N HIS A 11 -7.45 -0.12 -1.48
CA HIS A 11 -8.77 -0.68 -1.83
C HIS A 11 -8.70 -1.71 -2.95
N TYR A 12 -7.81 -1.53 -3.93
CA TYR A 12 -7.60 -2.49 -5.00
C TYR A 12 -7.01 -3.80 -4.44
N LEU A 13 -5.93 -3.72 -3.67
CA LEU A 13 -5.26 -4.88 -3.08
C LEU A 13 -6.18 -5.64 -2.12
N LYS A 14 -6.94 -4.93 -1.26
CA LYS A 14 -7.96 -5.55 -0.38
C LYS A 14 -8.96 -6.39 -1.18
N ARG A 15 -9.43 -5.89 -2.33
CA ARG A 15 -10.37 -6.60 -3.19
C ARG A 15 -9.73 -7.78 -3.92
N VAL A 16 -8.52 -7.60 -4.47
CA VAL A 16 -7.80 -8.63 -5.22
C VAL A 16 -7.46 -9.83 -4.33
N PHE A 17 -6.89 -9.58 -3.16
CA PHE A 17 -6.47 -10.63 -2.24
C PHE A 17 -7.56 -11.06 -1.26
N ARG A 18 -8.74 -10.44 -1.33
CA ARG A 18 -9.87 -10.65 -0.39
C ARG A 18 -9.45 -10.55 1.08
N SER A 19 -8.46 -9.71 1.36
CA SER A 19 -7.90 -9.51 2.70
C SER A 19 -8.15 -8.06 3.14
N PRO A 20 -9.06 -7.81 4.09
CA PRO A 20 -9.36 -6.47 4.59
C PRO A 20 -8.23 -5.89 5.46
N GLU A 21 -7.29 -6.73 5.88
CA GLU A 21 -6.16 -6.38 6.76
C GLU A 21 -4.98 -5.76 6.01
N ILE A 22 -5.03 -5.74 4.67
CA ILE A 22 -4.01 -5.08 3.85
C ILE A 22 -4.01 -3.58 4.16
N GLN A 23 -2.83 -3.01 4.40
CA GLN A 23 -2.64 -1.58 4.57
C GLN A 23 -1.52 -1.11 3.66
N VAL A 24 -1.72 0.03 3.00
CA VAL A 24 -0.68 0.66 2.16
C VAL A 24 -0.27 1.96 2.82
N ARG A 25 0.99 2.05 3.25
CA ARG A 25 1.53 3.18 3.99
C ARG A 25 2.51 3.97 3.14
N GLN A 26 2.36 5.28 3.09
CA GLN A 26 3.31 6.16 2.39
C GLN A 26 4.63 6.20 3.14
N ARG A 27 5.75 6.14 2.42
CA ARG A 27 7.07 6.35 3.03
C ARG A 27 7.35 7.84 3.15
N PRO A 28 7.72 8.37 4.34
CA PRO A 28 7.88 9.81 4.57
C PRO A 28 9.03 10.49 3.80
N ARG A 29 9.87 9.72 3.08
CA ARG A 29 11.03 10.23 2.35
C ARG A 29 11.13 9.78 0.89
N LYS A 30 10.18 8.96 0.41
CA LYS A 30 10.20 8.44 -0.95
C LYS A 30 8.82 8.65 -1.58
N GLU A 31 8.74 9.62 -2.46
CA GLU A 31 7.50 10.02 -3.12
C GLU A 31 7.01 8.98 -4.13
N ASP A 32 7.88 8.09 -4.57
CA ASP A 32 7.67 7.05 -5.59
C ASP A 32 7.30 5.69 -5.00
N SER A 33 7.25 5.53 -3.66
CA SER A 33 7.05 4.22 -3.05
C SER A 33 6.13 4.18 -1.82
N ALA A 34 5.50 3.03 -1.62
CA ALA A 34 4.63 2.75 -0.47
C ALA A 34 4.91 1.36 0.10
N GLU A 35 4.84 1.22 1.42
CA GLU A 35 5.00 -0.05 2.12
C GLU A 35 3.64 -0.75 2.24
N VAL A 36 3.63 -2.06 2.05
CA VAL A 36 2.44 -2.91 2.17
C VAL A 36 2.58 -3.77 3.42
N TYR A 37 1.55 -3.71 4.25
CA TYR A 37 1.39 -4.50 5.46
C TYR A 37 0.14 -5.36 5.36
N VAL A 38 0.13 -6.51 6.00
CA VAL A 38 -1.07 -7.33 6.27
C VAL A 38 -1.14 -7.52 7.77
N GLY A 39 -2.12 -6.87 8.41
CA GLY A 39 -2.17 -6.80 9.86
C GLY A 39 -0.92 -6.10 10.41
N GLU A 40 -0.10 -6.83 11.17
CA GLU A 40 1.16 -6.34 11.74
C GLU A 40 2.40 -6.77 10.93
N GLU A 41 2.23 -7.61 9.90
CA GLU A 41 3.33 -8.15 9.11
C GLU A 41 3.65 -7.25 7.91
N PHE A 42 4.94 -6.95 7.73
CA PHE A 42 5.43 -6.25 6.54
C PHE A 42 5.62 -7.24 5.39
N ILE A 43 4.97 -6.96 4.26
CA ILE A 43 4.96 -7.85 3.10
C ILE A 43 5.89 -7.35 1.99
N GLY A 44 6.04 -6.04 1.83
CA GLY A 44 6.92 -5.49 0.80
C GLY A 44 6.72 -4.00 0.51
N VAL A 45 7.39 -3.52 -0.54
CA VAL A 45 7.27 -2.15 -1.04
C VAL A 45 6.72 -2.17 -2.47
N LEU A 46 5.77 -1.28 -2.74
CA LEU A 46 5.31 -0.91 -4.06
C LEU A 46 6.07 0.32 -4.53
N PHE A 47 6.56 0.27 -5.77
CA PHE A 47 7.20 1.39 -6.44
C PHE A 47 6.36 1.77 -7.66
N ARG A 48 6.24 3.07 -7.91
CA ARG A 48 5.68 3.63 -9.14
C ARG A 48 6.85 4.09 -9.99
N ASP A 49 7.03 3.46 -11.14
CA ASP A 49 7.94 3.91 -12.21
C ASP A 49 7.43 5.22 -12.84
#